data_AF-A0A268K827-F1
#
_entry.id   AF-A0A268K827-F1
#
_cell.length_a   1.000
_cell.length_b   1.000
_cell.length_c   1.000
_cell.angle_alpha   90.00
_cell.angle_beta   90.00
_cell.angle_gamma   90.00
#
_symmetry.space_group_name_H-M   'P 1'
#
loop_
_entity.id
_entity.type
_entity.pdbx_description
1 polymer ?
#
loop_
_entity_poly.entity_id
_entity_poly.type
_entity_poly.pdbx_seq_one_letter_code
_entity_poly.pdbx_strand_id
1 'polypeptide(L)'
;MKIKDRCGNTENIRLMSFTGDAHSGPAKAGMSIVDLTTGMFAAYGILSALFSVQKTGKGQFVDVSLLDGQVVLLNHLATGFLATGKAAGRMGSAHPSIVPYQSFRAKDMDIILAVANDGKSAARL
;
A
#
# COMPACT_ATOMS: atom_id res chain seq x y z
N MET A 1 -6.49 10.89 4.98
CA MET A 1 -6.10 11.31 6.32
C MET A 1 -5.09 12.42 6.23
N LYS A 2 -5.14 13.41 7.13
CA LYS A 2 -4.02 14.30 7.39
C LYS A 2 -3.27 13.68 8.57
N ILE A 3 -2.00 13.33 8.40
CA ILE A 3 -1.19 12.73 9.47
C ILE A 3 -0.17 13.78 9.90
N LYS A 4 -0.11 14.01 11.21
CA LYS A 4 0.84 14.94 11.81
C LYS A 4 2.10 14.17 12.20
N ASP A 5 3.26 14.60 11.74
CA ASP A 5 4.54 14.00 12.13
C ASP A 5 4.96 14.46 13.55
N ARG A 6 6.10 13.95 14.01
CA ARG A 6 6.69 14.30 15.32
C ARG A 6 7.10 15.77 15.43
N CYS A 7 7.36 16.44 14.30
CA CYS A 7 7.74 17.85 14.23
C CYS A 7 6.54 18.79 14.11
N GLY A 8 5.32 18.25 14.01
CA GLY A 8 4.09 19.00 13.91
C GLY A 8 3.65 19.35 12.49
N ASN A 9 4.37 18.91 11.46
CA ASN A 9 3.98 19.08 10.07
C ASN A 9 2.83 18.13 9.72
N THR A 10 1.87 18.66 8.97
CA THR A 10 0.65 17.93 8.62
C THR A 10 0.66 17.59 7.14
N GLU A 11 0.86 16.31 6.82
CA GLU A 11 0.91 15.83 5.45
C GLU A 11 -0.31 15.02 5.06
N ASN A 12 -0.67 15.09 3.78
CA ASN A 12 -1.80 14.36 3.22
C ASN A 12 -1.35 12.96 2.76
N ILE A 13 -1.48 11.97 3.63
CA ILE A 13 -1.13 10.58 3.31
C ILE A 13 -2.41 9.79 3.08
N ARG A 14 -2.61 9.40 1.82
CA ARG A 14 -3.77 8.65 1.32
C ARG A 14 -3.33 7.81 0.13
N LEU A 15 -4.10 6.81 -0.25
CA LEU A 15 -3.80 5.97 -1.42
C LEU A 15 -3.43 6.80 -2.68
N MET A 16 -4.21 7.84 -2.98
CA MET A 16 -3.95 8.70 -4.15
C MET A 16 -2.75 9.65 -4.00
N SER A 17 -2.20 9.86 -2.79
CA SER A 17 -1.08 10.79 -2.62
C SER A 17 0.21 10.28 -3.25
N PHE A 18 0.35 8.96 -3.38
CA PHE A 18 1.48 8.27 -4.00
C PHE A 18 1.11 7.49 -5.27
N THR A 19 -0.18 7.34 -5.58
CA THR A 19 -0.64 6.68 -6.81
C THR A 19 -0.68 7.69 -7.95
N GLY A 20 -0.13 7.31 -9.11
CA GLY A 20 -0.05 8.14 -10.31
C GLY A 20 1.38 8.55 -10.63
N ASP A 21 1.52 9.41 -11.63
CA ASP A 21 2.81 9.96 -12.05
C ASP A 21 3.05 11.35 -11.43
N ALA A 22 4.32 11.73 -11.32
CA ALA A 22 4.71 13.03 -10.79
C ALA A 22 4.12 14.18 -11.62
N HIS A 23 4.04 14.02 -12.94
CA HIS A 23 3.60 15.02 -13.89
C HIS A 23 2.09 15.03 -14.13
N SER A 24 1.44 13.86 -14.18
CA SER A 24 0.00 13.77 -14.45
C SER A 24 -0.88 13.93 -13.20
N GLY A 25 -0.29 13.94 -12.01
CA GLY A 25 -1.00 14.14 -10.75
C GLY A 25 -1.56 12.85 -10.13
N PRO A 26 -2.35 12.98 -9.04
CA PRO A 26 -2.95 11.86 -8.32
C PRO A 26 -3.86 11.01 -9.22
N ALA A 27 -3.69 9.70 -9.17
CA ALA A 27 -4.57 8.75 -9.85
C ALA A 27 -5.32 7.88 -8.83
N LYS A 28 -6.59 7.60 -9.12
CA LYS A 28 -7.35 6.56 -8.41
C LYS A 28 -6.83 5.19 -8.82
N ALA A 29 -6.75 4.26 -7.87
CA ALA A 29 -6.49 2.85 -8.19
C ALA A 29 -7.54 2.31 -9.18
N GLY A 30 -7.12 1.46 -10.12
CA GLY A 30 -7.99 0.93 -11.19
C GLY A 30 -9.18 0.09 -10.69
N MET A 31 -9.16 -0.31 -9.42
CA MET A 31 -10.23 -1.03 -8.74
C MET A 31 -10.47 -0.48 -7.35
N SER A 32 -11.60 -0.83 -6.73
CA SER A 32 -11.93 -0.39 -5.37
C SER A 32 -11.16 -1.20 -4.32
N ILE A 33 -9.83 -1.01 -4.30
CA ILE A 33 -8.93 -1.79 -3.46
C ILE A 33 -9.17 -1.58 -1.96
N VAL A 34 -9.61 -0.39 -1.56
CA VAL A 34 -9.95 -0.08 -0.16
C VAL A 34 -11.19 -0.86 0.28
N ASP A 35 -12.23 -0.91 -0.55
CA ASP A 35 -13.45 -1.67 -0.26
C ASP A 35 -13.15 -3.17 -0.17
N LEU A 36 -12.39 -3.70 -1.13
CA LEU A 36 -12.00 -5.11 -1.15
C LEU A 36 -11.20 -5.50 0.10
N THR A 37 -10.19 -4.69 0.45
CA THR A 37 -9.34 -4.92 1.61
C THR A 37 -10.17 -4.86 2.90
N THR A 38 -11.05 -3.86 3.02
CA THR A 38 -11.93 -3.72 4.20
C THR A 38 -12.89 -4.90 4.32
N GLY A 39 -13.48 -5.35 3.20
CA GLY A 39 -14.33 -6.54 3.18
C GLY A 39 -13.59 -7.81 3.61
N MET A 40 -12.33 -7.96 3.21
CA MET A 40 -11.48 -9.07 3.68
C MET A 40 -11.24 -9.01 5.19
N PHE A 41 -10.94 -7.82 5.74
CA PHE A 41 -10.80 -7.67 7.20
C PHE A 41 -12.11 -7.91 7.96
N ALA A 42 -13.25 -7.50 7.40
CA ALA A 42 -14.56 -7.82 7.96
C ALA A 42 -14.77 -9.34 8.03
N ALA A 43 -14.47 -10.06 6.95
CA ALA A 43 -14.56 -11.51 6.91
C ALA A 43 -13.62 -12.17 7.94
N TYR A 44 -12.38 -11.72 8.06
CA TYR A 44 -11.45 -12.23 9.07
C TYR A 44 -11.91 -11.94 10.50
N GLY A 45 -12.48 -10.76 10.75
CA GLY A 45 -13.06 -10.40 12.04
C GLY A 45 -14.22 -11.33 12.43
N ILE A 46 -15.13 -11.59 11.48
CA ILE A 46 -16.25 -12.53 11.67
C ILE A 46 -15.75 -13.95 11.94
N LEU A 47 -14.81 -14.45 11.13
CA LEU A 47 -14.24 -15.79 11.33
C LEU A 47 -13.54 -15.92 12.69
N SER A 48 -12.82 -14.89 13.12
CA SER A 48 -12.16 -14.85 14.42
C SER A 48 -13.15 -14.84 15.58
N ALA A 49 -14.24 -14.08 15.45
CA ALA A 49 -15.33 -14.06 16.44
C ALA A 49 -16.04 -15.42 16.53
N LEU A 50 -16.33 -16.06 15.38
CA LEU A 50 -16.92 -17.40 15.35
C LEU A 50 -16.01 -18.45 16.00
N PHE A 51 -14.70 -18.38 15.77
CA PHE A 51 -13.73 -19.26 16.41
C PHE A 51 -13.68 -19.03 17.93
N SER A 52 -13.73 -17.77 18.37
CA SER A 52 -13.76 -17.41 19.80
C SER A 52 -15.02 -17.91 20.51
N VAL A 53 -16.18 -17.86 19.84
CA VAL A 53 -17.46 -18.37 20.35
C VAL A 53 -17.37 -19.86 20.71
N GLN A 54 -16.63 -20.67 19.94
CA GLN A 54 -16.50 -22.11 20.23
C GLN A 54 -15.86 -22.40 21.59
N LYS A 55 -15.01 -21.49 22.08
CA LYS A 55 -14.33 -21.64 23.38
C LYS A 55 -15.06 -20.91 24.52
N THR A 56 -15.63 -19.75 24.21
CA THR A 56 -16.15 -18.83 25.23
C THR A 56 -17.67 -18.86 25.36
N GLY A 57 -18.38 -19.36 24.36
CA GLY A 57 -19.84 -19.30 24.25
C GLY A 57 -20.41 -17.89 24.05
N LYS A 58 -19.55 -16.86 23.85
CA LYS A 58 -19.96 -15.45 23.75
C LYS A 58 -19.63 -14.88 22.38
N GLY A 59 -20.63 -14.26 21.75
CA GLY A 59 -20.44 -13.47 20.52
C GLY A 59 -19.64 -12.20 20.77
N GLN A 60 -19.15 -11.59 19.69
CA GLN A 60 -18.39 -10.34 19.73
C GLN A 60 -18.88 -9.40 18.62
N PHE A 61 -18.82 -8.10 18.87
CA PHE A 61 -19.06 -7.08 17.85
C PHE A 61 -17.78 -6.90 17.02
N VAL A 62 -17.91 -6.95 15.69
CA VAL A 62 -16.81 -6.75 14.75
C VAL A 62 -16.93 -5.36 14.17
N ASP A 63 -16.03 -4.46 14.56
CA ASP A 63 -15.93 -3.11 14.01
C ASP A 63 -14.83 -3.05 12.94
N VAL A 64 -15.18 -2.52 11.77
CA VAL A 64 -14.28 -2.36 10.63
C VAL A 64 -14.64 -1.10 9.87
N SER A 65 -13.63 -0.34 9.47
CA SER A 65 -13.83 0.89 8.71
C SER A 65 -13.04 0.89 7.40
N LEU A 66 -13.57 1.59 6.39
CA LEU A 66 -12.83 1.84 5.14
C LEU A 66 -11.53 2.60 5.38
N LEU A 67 -11.48 3.39 6.47
CA LEU A 67 -10.27 4.10 6.86
C LEU A 67 -9.17 3.12 7.27
N ASP A 68 -9.49 2.11 8.08
CA ASP A 68 -8.53 1.09 8.51
C ASP A 68 -8.01 0.29 7.32
N GLY A 69 -8.91 -0.11 6.41
CA GLY A 69 -8.53 -0.76 5.16
C GLY A 69 -7.57 0.07 4.33
N GLN A 70 -7.78 1.40 4.25
CA GLN A 70 -6.85 2.28 3.56
C GLN A 70 -5.51 2.41 4.29
N VAL A 71 -5.50 2.47 5.62
CA VAL A 71 -4.28 2.58 6.43
C VAL A 71 -3.39 1.35 6.25
N VAL A 72 -3.96 0.15 6.24
CA VAL A 72 -3.21 -1.10 6.00
C VAL A 72 -2.48 -1.06 4.65
N LEU A 73 -3.15 -0.57 3.61
CA LEU A 73 -2.58 -0.48 2.26
C LEU A 73 -1.40 0.51 2.15
N LEU A 74 -1.24 1.44 3.10
CA LEU A 74 -0.10 2.35 3.11
C LEU A 74 1.22 1.63 3.41
N ASN A 75 1.19 0.56 4.21
CA ASN A 75 2.32 -0.32 4.51
C ASN A 75 3.65 0.47 4.73
N HIS A 76 4.67 0.20 3.91
CA HIS A 76 6.01 0.80 4.00
C HIS A 76 6.02 2.32 3.79
N LEU A 77 5.04 2.88 3.08
CA LEU A 77 4.94 4.34 2.87
C LEU A 77 4.56 5.06 4.16
N ALA A 78 3.66 4.46 4.95
CA ALA A 78 3.33 4.98 6.28
C ALA A 78 4.56 4.89 7.20
N THR A 79 5.29 3.76 7.19
CA THR A 79 6.52 3.60 7.97
C THR A 79 7.57 4.64 7.57
N GLY A 80 7.79 4.86 6.27
CA GLY A 80 8.73 5.86 5.76
C GLY A 80 8.39 7.27 6.24
N PHE A 81 7.11 7.65 6.22
CA PHE A 81 6.68 8.93 6.76
C PHE A 81 6.87 9.03 8.27
N LEU A 82 6.46 8.01 9.03
CA LEU A 82 6.60 8.01 10.49
C LEU A 82 8.07 8.08 10.94
N ALA A 83 8.98 7.54 10.13
CA ALA A 83 10.42 7.58 10.39
C ALA A 83 11.07 8.92 9.99
N THR A 84 10.64 9.55 8.90
CA THR A 84 11.35 10.68 8.29
C THR A 84 10.61 12.02 8.32
N GLY A 85 9.31 12.02 8.63
CA GLY A 85 8.41 13.17 8.50
C GLY A 85 8.08 13.54 7.04
N LYS A 86 8.60 12.81 6.05
CA LYS A 86 8.43 13.13 4.62
C LYS A 86 7.46 12.17 3.96
N ALA A 87 6.41 12.71 3.35
CA ALA A 87 5.46 11.91 2.59
C ALA A 87 6.11 11.45 1.28
N ALA A 88 5.86 10.19 0.89
CA ALA A 88 6.31 9.68 -0.40
C ALA A 88 5.60 10.42 -1.55
N GLY A 89 6.37 10.77 -2.57
CA GLY A 89 5.85 11.35 -3.81
C GLY A 89 5.27 10.28 -4.74
N ARG A 90 4.62 10.74 -5.80
CA ARG A 90 4.19 9.89 -6.92
C ARG A 90 5.41 9.52 -7.76
N MET A 91 5.61 8.23 -8.00
CA MET A 91 6.76 7.70 -8.74
C MET A 91 6.36 6.91 -10.00
N GLY A 92 5.08 6.95 -10.39
CA GLY A 92 4.56 6.11 -11.46
C GLY A 92 4.74 4.64 -11.12
N SER A 93 5.43 3.90 -12.00
CA SER A 93 5.70 2.47 -11.81
C SER A 93 7.01 2.16 -11.07
N ALA A 94 7.81 3.16 -10.74
CA ALA A 94 9.14 2.96 -10.16
C ALA A 94 9.11 2.64 -8.67
N HIS A 95 9.96 1.70 -8.25
CA HIS A 95 10.18 1.38 -6.84
C HIS A 95 11.10 2.44 -6.18
N PRO A 96 10.84 2.86 -4.94
CA PRO A 96 11.59 3.94 -4.30
C PRO A 96 13.08 3.63 -4.01
N SER A 97 13.45 2.36 -3.89
CA SER A 97 14.79 1.95 -3.42
C SER A 97 15.49 0.87 -4.25
N ILE A 98 14.85 0.33 -5.28
CA ILE A 98 15.40 -0.77 -6.09
C ILE A 98 15.43 -0.30 -7.54
N VAL A 99 16.61 -0.34 -8.16
CA VAL A 99 16.81 0.12 -9.53
C VAL A 99 17.63 -0.91 -10.32
N PRO A 100 17.15 -1.35 -11.50
CA PRO A 100 15.84 -1.09 -12.10
C PRO A 100 14.70 -1.93 -11.48
N TYR A 101 13.69 -1.28 -10.88
CA TYR A 101 12.39 -1.90 -10.58
C TYR A 101 11.28 -0.96 -11.04
N GLN A 102 10.84 -1.10 -12.30
CA GLN A 102 9.81 -0.26 -12.91
C GLN A 102 9.27 -0.83 -14.23
N SER A 103 8.24 -0.20 -14.79
CA SER A 103 7.77 -0.48 -16.14
C SER A 103 8.65 0.20 -17.20
N PHE A 104 8.92 -0.49 -18.29
CA PHE A 104 9.64 -0.01 -19.47
C PHE A 104 8.84 -0.31 -20.73
N ARG A 105 8.86 0.62 -21.69
CA ARG A 105 8.24 0.41 -23.00
C ARG A 105 9.13 -0.50 -23.86
N ALA A 106 8.65 -1.69 -24.20
CA ALA A 106 9.25 -2.53 -25.23
C ALA A 106 8.61 -2.23 -26.61
N LYS A 107 9.00 -2.99 -27.63
CA LYS A 107 8.56 -2.78 -29.02
C LYS A 107 7.04 -2.83 -29.18
N ASP A 108 6.39 -3.77 -28.49
CA ASP A 108 4.98 -4.12 -28.61
C ASP A 108 4.18 -3.79 -27.35
N MET A 109 4.75 -4.08 -26.18
CA MET A 109 4.08 -3.91 -24.89
C MET A 109 4.98 -3.31 -23.81
N ASP A 110 4.35 -2.92 -22.71
CA ASP A 110 5.08 -2.50 -21.52
C ASP A 110 5.50 -3.75 -20.72
N ILE A 111 6.73 -3.76 -20.25
CA ILE A 111 7.28 -4.83 -19.42
C ILE A 111 7.74 -4.28 -18.08
N ILE A 112 7.56 -5.05 -17.01
CA ILE A 112 8.09 -4.70 -15.69
C ILE A 112 9.44 -5.39 -15.52
N LEU A 113 10.50 -4.61 -15.33
CA LEU A 113 11.82 -5.12 -15.00
C LEU A 113 12.06 -4.89 -13.51
N ALA A 114 12.39 -5.95 -12.76
CA ALA A 114 12.64 -5.95 -11.32
C ALA A 114 13.97 -6.63 -11.01
N VAL A 115 15.06 -5.86 -11.02
CA VAL A 115 16.41 -6.33 -10.70
C VAL A 115 16.73 -5.96 -9.26
N ALA A 116 16.76 -6.97 -8.39
CA ALA A 116 16.95 -6.80 -6.95
C ALA A 116 18.42 -6.96 -6.49
N ASN A 117 19.38 -7.18 -7.41
CA ASN A 117 20.80 -7.32 -7.07
C ASN A 117 21.74 -6.88 -8.21
N ASP A 118 22.98 -6.55 -7.86
CA ASP A 118 24.03 -6.04 -8.77
C ASP A 118 24.65 -7.10 -9.70
N GLY A 119 23.97 -8.21 -9.96
CA GLY A 119 24.30 -9.06 -11.10
C GLY A 119 25.48 -10.02 -10.92
N LYS A 120 25.77 -10.52 -9.71
CA LYS A 120 26.62 -11.74 -9.58
C LYS A 120 25.88 -13.02 -10.02
N SER A 121 24.57 -12.94 -10.28
CA SER A 121 23.73 -14.07 -10.71
C SER A 121 22.86 -13.78 -11.95
N ALA A 122 22.99 -12.61 -12.58
CA ALA A 122 22.09 -12.15 -13.66
C ALA A 122 22.61 -12.39 -15.10
N ALA A 123 23.69 -13.15 -15.30
CA ALA A 123 24.32 -13.36 -16.61
C ALA A 123 23.88 -14.63 -17.37
N ARG A 124 22.69 -15.18 -17.10
CA ARG A 124 22.18 -16.38 -17.81
C ARG A 124 20.67 -16.35 -18.07
N LEU A 125 20.22 -15.36 -18.83
CA LEU A 125 18.96 -15.43 -19.57
C LEU A 125 19.23 -15.11 -21.04
#